data_AF-A0A1B6F2I8-F1
#
_entry.id   AF-A0A1B6F2I8-F1
#
_cell.length_a   1.000
_cell.length_b   1.000
_cell.length_c   1.000
_cell.angle_alpha   90.00
_cell.angle_beta   90.00
_cell.angle_gamma   90.00
#
_symmetry.space_group_name_H-M   'P 1'
#
loop_
_entity.id
_entity.type
_entity.pdbx_description
1 polymer ?
#
loop_
_entity_poly.entity_id
_entity_poly.type
_entity_poly.pdbx_seq_one_letter_code
_entity_poly.pdbx_strand_id
1 'polypeptide(L)'
;CDTSSFWLSDELKNEKSKIQELNNVGRKTKNKLIIKLTKELNLKFKEKLKKFKQEKFNQKVANSNNPAKTAWGLIHNEIGNKTRNFNNVNEIIVNGQCYTNPE
;
A
#
# COMPACT_ATOMS: atom_id res chain seq x y z
N CYS A 1 11.35 -2.33 -6.72
CA CYS A 1 11.53 -2.66 -5.29
C CYS A 1 10.60 -1.80 -4.45
N ASP A 2 9.47 -2.35 -3.99
CA ASP A 2 8.51 -1.64 -3.16
C ASP A 2 9.09 -1.41 -1.75
N THR A 3 9.38 -0.15 -1.42
CA THR A 3 9.90 0.28 -0.11
C THR A 3 8.83 0.33 1.00
N SER A 4 7.66 -0.29 0.80
CA SER A 4 6.53 -0.20 1.75
C SER A 4 6.51 -1.29 2.83
N SER A 5 7.42 -2.27 2.78
CA SER A 5 7.29 -3.52 3.55
C SER A 5 8.09 -3.60 4.86
N PHE A 6 9.06 -2.72 5.09
CA PHE A 6 9.96 -2.84 6.26
C PHE A 6 9.30 -2.42 7.60
N TRP A 7 8.27 -1.57 7.56
CA TRP A 7 7.66 -0.99 8.77
C TRP A 7 6.32 -1.63 9.16
N LEU A 8 5.80 -2.55 8.34
CA LEU A 8 4.54 -3.24 8.63
C LEU A 8 4.79 -4.44 9.54
N SER A 9 3.99 -4.59 10.61
CA SER A 9 4.09 -5.78 11.45
C SER A 9 3.80 -7.04 10.64
N ASP A 10 4.45 -8.15 10.98
CA ASP A 10 4.23 -9.42 10.29
C ASP A 10 2.78 -9.91 10.45
N GLU A 11 2.13 -9.52 11.54
CA GLU A 11 0.70 -9.71 11.74
C GLU A 11 -0.15 -9.04 10.63
N LEU A 12 0.12 -7.76 10.33
CA LEU A 12 -0.60 -7.03 9.28
C LEU A 12 -0.27 -7.57 7.88
N LYS A 13 0.96 -8.04 7.65
CA LYS A 13 1.34 -8.70 6.39
C LYS A 13 0.56 -10.00 6.20
N ASN A 14 0.50 -10.83 7.24
CA ASN A 14 -0.23 -12.09 7.22
C ASN A 14 -1.74 -11.88 7.05
N GLU A 15 -2.31 -10.90 7.75
CA GLU A 15 -3.73 -10.53 7.61
C GLU A 15 -4.05 -10.09 6.18
N LYS A 16 -3.21 -9.25 5.57
CA LYS A 16 -3.34 -8.85 4.15
C LYS A 16 -3.29 -10.05 3.21
N SER A 17 -2.34 -10.97 3.42
CA SER A 17 -2.18 -12.17 2.60
C SER A 17 -3.44 -13.06 2.67
N LYS A 18 -3.98 -13.27 3.87
CA LYS A 18 -5.21 -14.05 4.07
C LYS A 18 -6.41 -13.43 3.36
N ILE A 19 -6.56 -12.10 3.42
CA ILE A 19 -7.64 -11.40 2.70
C ILE A 19 -7.50 -11.56 1.19
N GLN A 20 -6.28 -11.50 0.66
CA GLN A 20 -6.02 -11.73 -0.77
C GLN A 20 -6.36 -13.15 -1.20
N GLU A 21 -6.01 -14.15 -0.39
CA GLU A 21 -6.34 -15.55 -0.62
C GLU A 21 -7.87 -15.77 -0.62
N LEU A 22 -8.58 -15.26 0.38
CA LEU A 22 -10.04 -15.29 0.47
C LEU A 22 -10.71 -14.63 -0.73
N ASN A 23 -10.20 -13.48 -1.18
CA ASN A 23 -10.69 -12.81 -2.38
C ASN A 23 -10.54 -13.69 -3.62
N ASN A 24 -9.39 -14.35 -3.76
CA ASN A 24 -9.11 -15.25 -4.88
C ASN A 24 -10.04 -16.46 -4.86
N VAL A 25 -10.27 -17.06 -3.69
CA VAL A 25 -11.24 -18.16 -3.52
C VAL A 25 -12.65 -17.70 -3.88
N GLY A 26 -13.08 -16.54 -3.39
CA GLY A 26 -14.41 -15.99 -3.70
C GLY A 26 -14.63 -15.74 -5.19
N ARG A 27 -13.60 -15.25 -5.89
CA ARG A 27 -13.64 -15.06 -7.35
C ARG A 27 -13.70 -16.38 -8.11
N LYS A 28 -12.85 -17.34 -7.77
CA LYS A 28 -12.80 -18.66 -8.42
C LYS A 28 -14.10 -19.44 -8.25
N THR A 29 -14.68 -19.41 -7.04
CA THR A 29 -15.91 -20.13 -6.71
C THR A 29 -17.18 -19.34 -7.05
N LYS A 30 -17.05 -18.07 -7.47
CA LYS A 30 -18.16 -17.12 -7.68
C LYS A 30 -19.09 -17.01 -6.46
N ASN A 31 -18.59 -17.32 -5.27
CA ASN A 31 -19.38 -17.33 -4.05
C ASN A 31 -19.56 -15.89 -3.53
N LYS A 32 -20.79 -15.38 -3.64
CA LYS A 32 -21.15 -14.01 -3.24
C LYS A 32 -20.95 -13.76 -1.74
N LEU A 33 -21.11 -14.76 -0.89
CA LEU A 33 -20.91 -14.63 0.56
C LEU A 33 -19.43 -14.43 0.89
N ILE A 34 -18.54 -15.22 0.27
CA ILE A 34 -17.09 -15.08 0.44
C ILE A 34 -16.62 -13.71 -0.07
N ILE A 35 -17.13 -13.25 -1.21
CA ILE A 35 -16.81 -11.93 -1.75
C ILE A 35 -17.27 -10.82 -0.78
N LYS A 36 -18.48 -10.93 -0.23
CA LYS A 36 -19.00 -9.95 0.75
C LYS A 36 -18.14 -9.92 2.01
N LEU A 37 -17.85 -11.07 2.58
CA LEU A 37 -16.99 -11.21 3.76
C LEU A 37 -15.60 -10.60 3.52
N THR A 38 -15.01 -10.87 2.35
CA THR A 38 -13.70 -10.32 1.97
C THR A 38 -13.72 -8.79 1.93
N LYS A 39 -14.80 -8.17 1.44
CA LYS A 39 -14.94 -6.70 1.43
C LYS A 39 -14.96 -6.14 2.85
N GLU A 40 -15.71 -6.78 3.75
CA GLU A 40 -15.80 -6.38 5.17
C GLU A 40 -14.44 -6.51 5.87
N LEU A 41 -13.74 -7.62 5.66
CA LEU A 41 -12.39 -7.82 6.19
C LEU A 41 -11.39 -6.78 5.64
N ASN A 42 -11.48 -6.44 4.35
CA ASN A 42 -10.64 -5.42 3.76
C ASN A 42 -10.88 -4.03 4.36
N LEU A 43 -12.13 -3.68 4.68
CA LEU A 43 -12.46 -2.42 5.34
C LEU A 43 -11.84 -2.36 6.74
N LYS A 44 -12.06 -3.42 7.55
CA LYS A 44 -11.47 -3.53 8.89
C LYS A 44 -9.94 -3.48 8.86
N PHE A 45 -9.33 -4.16 7.90
CA PHE A 45 -7.87 -4.14 7.71
C PHE A 45 -7.36 -2.72 7.41
N LYS A 46 -8.04 -1.95 6.54
CA LYS A 46 -7.67 -0.56 6.24
C LYS A 46 -7.75 0.33 7.47
N GLU A 47 -8.76 0.16 8.32
CA GLU A 47 -8.88 0.89 9.58
C GLU A 47 -7.75 0.54 10.56
N LYS A 48 -7.46 -0.76 10.71
CA LYS A 48 -6.35 -1.25 11.55
C LYS A 48 -5.02 -0.70 11.07
N LEU A 49 -4.78 -0.71 9.76
CA LEU A 49 -3.59 -0.15 9.12
C LEU A 49 -3.46 1.35 9.39
N LYS A 50 -4.56 2.11 9.27
CA LYS A 50 -4.59 3.54 9.57
C LYS A 50 -4.19 3.82 11.03
N LYS A 51 -4.79 3.09 11.97
CA LYS A 51 -4.48 3.23 13.41
C LYS A 51 -3.01 2.90 13.70
N PHE A 52 -2.51 1.78 13.18
CA PHE A 52 -1.12 1.38 13.37
C PHE A 52 -0.14 2.43 12.82
N LYS A 53 -0.41 2.97 11.63
CA LYS A 53 0.42 4.01 11.02
C LYS A 53 0.41 5.30 11.84
N GLN A 54 -0.77 5.71 12.31
CA GLN A 54 -0.92 6.87 13.18
C GLN A 54 -0.14 6.70 14.49
N GLU A 55 -0.27 5.55 15.14
CA GLU A 55 0.46 5.25 16.38
C GLU A 55 1.98 5.27 16.17
N LYS A 56 2.48 4.66 15.08
CA LYS A 56 3.89 4.68 14.73
C LYS A 56 4.42 6.09 14.48
N PHE A 57 3.66 6.93 13.79
CA PHE A 57 4.05 8.32 13.56
C PHE A 57 4.03 9.13 14.87
N ASN A 58 3.01 8.96 15.71
CA ASN A 58 2.93 9.61 17.01
C ASN A 58 4.11 9.22 17.90
N GLN A 59 4.45 7.92 17.99
CA GLN A 59 5.61 7.43 18.73
C GLN A 59 6.91 8.04 18.20
N LYS A 60 7.08 8.11 16.88
CA LYS A 60 8.27 8.70 16.25
C LYS A 60 8.41 10.19 16.54
N VAL A 61 7.30 10.94 16.55
CA VAL A 61 7.30 12.37 16.88
C VAL A 61 7.59 12.59 18.36
N ALA A 62 6.93 11.82 19.24
CA ALA A 62 7.11 11.92 20.69
C ALA A 62 8.54 11.61 21.14
N ASN A 63 9.19 10.63 20.50
CA ASN A 63 10.56 10.23 20.82
C ASN A 63 11.63 11.07 20.11
N SER A 64 11.25 12.12 19.38
CA SER A 64 12.21 12.93 18.61
C SER A 64 12.68 14.16 19.39
N ASN A 65 13.94 14.54 19.16
CA ASN A 65 14.52 15.75 19.75
C ASN A 65 13.85 17.05 19.25
N ASN A 66 13.21 17.00 18.08
CA ASN A 66 12.44 18.11 17.52
C ASN A 66 11.12 17.59 16.93
N PRO A 67 10.03 17.61 17.73
CA PRO A 67 8.72 17.09 17.32
C PRO A 67 8.16 17.79 16.07
N ALA A 68 8.29 19.11 15.98
CA ALA A 68 7.75 19.90 14.87
C ALA A 68 8.44 19.56 13.55
N LYS A 69 9.77 19.54 13.52
CA LYS A 69 10.54 19.17 12.32
C LYS A 69 10.25 17.73 11.90
N THR A 70 10.14 16.81 12.87
CA THR A 70 9.85 15.40 12.61
C THR A 70 8.44 15.20 12.03
N ALA A 71 7.43 15.88 12.57
CA ALA A 71 6.06 15.84 12.06
C ALA A 71 5.98 16.37 10.62
N TRP A 72 6.57 17.54 10.34
CA TRP A 72 6.62 18.10 8.99
C TRP A 72 7.36 17.20 8.00
N GLY A 73 8.48 16.59 8.42
CA GLY A 73 9.20 15.63 7.59
C GLY A 73 8.36 14.39 7.26
N LEU A 74 7.57 13.88 8.22
CA LEU A 74 6.65 12.76 7.97
C LEU A 74 5.53 13.14 7.00
N ILE A 75 4.94 14.32 7.17
CA ILE A 75 3.90 14.84 6.28
C ILE A 75 4.46 14.99 4.85
N HIS A 76 5.60 15.66 4.67
CA HIS A 76 6.23 15.81 3.35
C HIS A 76 6.54 14.46 2.70
N ASN A 77 6.98 13.46 3.47
CA ASN A 77 7.22 12.11 2.95
C ASN A 77 5.94 11.36 2.55
N GLU A 78 4.77 11.74 3.07
CA GLU A 78 3.50 11.08 2.77
C GLU A 78 2.71 11.77 1.66
N ILE A 79 2.59 13.09 1.72
CA ILE A 79 1.77 13.91 0.81
C ILE A 79 2.58 14.80 -0.12
N GLY A 80 3.90 14.93 0.07
CA GLY A 80 4.74 15.74 -0.80
C GLY A 80 4.81 15.16 -2.21
N ASN A 81 5.07 16.04 -3.18
CA ASN A 81 5.32 15.66 -4.57
C ASN A 81 6.58 14.78 -4.64
N LYS A 82 6.39 13.46 -4.51
CA LYS A 82 7.44 12.49 -4.82
C LYS A 82 7.69 12.57 -6.31
N THR A 83 8.92 12.91 -6.69
CA THR A 83 9.39 12.72 -8.06
C THR A 83 9.15 11.26 -8.43
N ARG A 84 8.13 11.03 -9.26
CA ARG A 84 7.90 9.73 -9.86
C ARG A 84 9.02 9.56 -10.87
N ASN A 85 10.03 8.77 -10.54
CA ASN A 85 10.91 8.22 -11.56
C ASN A 85 10.05 7.24 -12.36
N PHE A 86 9.42 7.73 -13.42
CA PHE A 86 9.03 6.88 -14.53
C PHE A 86 10.34 6.36 -15.10
N ASN A 87 10.82 5.24 -14.58
CA ASN A 87 11.90 4.51 -15.24
C ASN A 87 11.33 4.05 -16.57
N ASN A 88 11.56 4.84 -17.60
CA ASN A 88 11.54 4.52 -19.03
C ASN A 88 10.53 3.44 -19.43
N VAL A 89 9.24 3.77 -19.50
CA VAL A 89 8.36 3.05 -20.44
C VAL A 89 8.57 3.71 -21.79
N ASN A 90 9.74 3.49 -22.40
CA ASN A 90 9.99 3.93 -23.77
C ASN A 90 9.24 3.05 -24.77
N GLU A 91 8.79 1.87 -24.33
CA GLU A 91 8.27 0.81 -25.16
C GLU A 91 7.08 0.14 -24.47
N ILE A 92 5.95 0.08 -25.17
CA ILE A 92 4.78 -0.73 -24.78
C ILE A 92 4.72 -1.89 -25.77
N ILE A 93 4.76 -3.13 -25.29
CA ILE A 93 4.58 -4.32 -26.14
C ILE A 93 3.11 -4.76 -26.09
N VAL A 94 2.43 -4.71 -27.23
CA VAL A 94 1.07 -5.24 -27.41
C VAL A 94 1.09 -6.22 -28.57
N ASN A 95 0.65 -7.47 -28.32
CA ASN A 95 0.60 -8.54 -29.35
C ASN A 95 1.91 -8.77 -30.11
N GLY A 96 3.06 -8.62 -29.43
CA GLY A 96 4.38 -8.79 -30.03
C GLY A 96 4.87 -7.59 -30.87
N GLN A 97 4.08 -6.52 -30.97
CA GLN A 97 4.51 -5.26 -31.56
C GLN A 97 4.95 -4.28 -30.48
N CYS A 98 6.11 -3.65 -30.70
CA CYS A 98 6.67 -2.64 -29.82
C CYS A 98 6.21 -1.25 -30.29
N TYR A 99 5.60 -0.49 -29.39
CA TYR A 99 5.16 0.88 -29.61
C TYR A 99 6.03 1.83 -28.80
N THR A 100 6.78 2.69 -29.49
CA THR A 100 7.54 3.79 -28.89
C THR A 100 6.75 5.09 -29.00
N ASN A 101 7.07 6.06 -28.13
CA ASN A 101 6.50 7.40 -28.22
C ASN A 101 6.86 8.01 -29.60
N PRO A 102 5.89 8.47 -30.41
CA PRO A 102 6.22 9.20 -31.64
C PRO A 102 6.86 10.55 -31.28
N GLU A 103 7.95 10.90 -31.96
CA GLU A 103 8.60 12.22 -31.86
C GLU A 103 7.71 13.35 -32.41
#